data_AF-A0A1G7WM91-F1
#
_entry.id   AF-A0A1G7WM91-F1
#
_cell.length_a   1.000
_cell.length_b   1.000
_cell.length_c   1.000
_cell.angle_alpha   90.00
_cell.angle_beta   90.00
_cell.angle_gamma   90.00
#
_symmetry.space_group_name_H-M   'P 1'
#
loop_
_entity.id
_entity.type
_entity.pdbx_description
1 polymer ?
#
loop_
_entity_poly.entity_id
_entity_poly.type
_entity_poly.pdbx_seq_one_letter_code
_entity_poly.pdbx_strand_id
1 'polypeptide(L)'
;MHSFKDLSGFCYLRLRIVPLMRTFVLLSLVGCPALAGPCIPPPRPFVPRDPKVATEFMDILRHDFELYFRDVQVYFRCLDEERARAFEEAREVSEEYGRFLGSLHR
;
A
#
# COMPACT_ATOMS: atom_id res chain seq x y z
N MET A 1 9.01 -39.96 47.77
CA MET A 1 8.18 -38.77 47.47
C MET A 1 9.04 -37.75 46.72
N HIS A 2 8.44 -37.01 45.77
CA HIS A 2 9.00 -36.07 44.76
C HIS A 2 9.62 -36.75 43.52
N SER A 3 8.82 -37.11 42.51
CA SER A 3 8.24 -36.27 41.42
C SER A 3 9.25 -36.01 40.27
N PHE A 4 9.24 -36.91 39.27
CA PHE A 4 10.00 -36.86 38.01
C PHE A 4 9.02 -36.70 36.83
N LYS A 5 8.17 -35.67 36.82
CA LYS A 5 7.15 -35.49 35.76
C LYS A 5 7.26 -34.20 34.93
N ASP A 6 8.15 -33.26 35.26
CA ASP A 6 8.16 -31.93 34.60
C ASP A 6 9.14 -31.75 33.43
N LEU A 7 9.91 -32.77 33.03
CA LEU A 7 10.90 -32.64 31.94
C LEU A 7 10.34 -32.95 30.53
N SER A 8 9.14 -33.53 30.41
CA SER A 8 8.57 -33.91 29.10
C SER A 8 7.77 -32.79 28.42
N GLY A 9 7.07 -31.94 29.18
CA GLY A 9 6.17 -30.91 28.62
C GLY A 9 6.87 -29.78 27.85
N PHE A 10 8.10 -29.42 28.25
CA PHE A 10 8.84 -28.30 27.65
C PHE A 10 9.39 -28.59 26.24
N CYS A 11 9.67 -29.85 25.92
CA CYS A 11 10.23 -30.23 24.62
C CYS A 11 9.16 -30.26 23.51
N TYR A 12 7.95 -30.75 23.83
CA TYR A 12 6.82 -30.80 22.89
C TYR A 12 6.28 -29.41 22.51
N LEU A 13 6.37 -28.44 23.43
CA LEU A 13 5.93 -27.06 23.18
C LEU A 13 6.88 -26.33 22.21
N ARG A 14 8.20 -26.50 22.37
CA ARG A 14 9.19 -25.93 21.43
C ARG A 14 9.12 -26.54 20.02
N LEU A 15 8.86 -27.83 19.89
CA LEU A 15 8.83 -28.51 18.59
C LEU A 15 7.62 -28.14 17.72
N ARG A 16 6.49 -27.75 18.33
CA ARG A 16 5.26 -27.32 17.62
C ARG A 16 5.24 -25.84 17.26
N ILE A 17 5.93 -24.98 18.02
CA ILE A 17 5.91 -23.53 17.79
C ILE A 17 6.83 -23.12 16.62
N VAL A 18 7.98 -23.78 16.47
CA VAL A 18 8.95 -23.47 15.40
C VAL A 18 8.39 -23.61 13.98
N PRO A 19 7.69 -24.69 13.58
CA PRO A 19 7.13 -24.78 12.24
C PRO A 19 5.99 -23.77 12.02
N LEU A 20 5.22 -23.43 13.06
CA LEU A 20 4.12 -22.48 12.99
C LEU A 20 4.61 -21.04 12.78
N MET A 21 5.72 -20.68 13.43
CA MET A 21 6.40 -19.40 13.22
C MET A 21 7.02 -19.33 11.82
N ARG A 22 7.57 -20.45 11.31
CA ARG A 22 8.16 -20.55 9.97
C ARG A 22 7.11 -20.36 8.87
N THR A 23 5.92 -20.97 9.02
CA THR A 23 4.83 -20.78 8.07
C THR A 23 4.26 -19.36 8.11
N PHE A 24 4.18 -18.74 9.28
CA PHE A 24 3.74 -17.34 9.41
C PHE A 24 4.70 -16.35 8.71
N VAL A 25 6.01 -16.54 8.85
CA VAL A 25 7.04 -15.73 8.18
C VAL A 25 7.02 -15.92 6.66
N LEU A 26 6.75 -17.14 6.17
CA LEU A 26 6.61 -17.38 4.74
C LEU A 26 5.33 -16.76 4.16
N LEU A 27 4.25 -16.73 4.94
CA LEU A 27 2.97 -16.14 4.52
C LEU A 27 3.03 -14.61 4.45
N SER A 28 3.84 -13.95 5.29
CA SER A 28 4.01 -12.49 5.25
C SER A 28 4.88 -11.97 4.09
N LEU A 29 5.67 -12.84 3.45
CA LEU A 29 6.45 -12.50 2.24
C LEU A 29 5.62 -12.53 0.96
N VAL A 30 4.44 -13.17 1.00
CA VAL A 30 3.46 -13.11 -0.10
C VAL A 30 2.68 -11.81 0.06
N GLY A 31 3.26 -10.72 -0.41
CA GLY A 31 2.57 -9.45 -0.51
C GLY A 31 1.30 -9.62 -1.34
N CYS A 32 0.14 -9.23 -0.79
CA CYS A 32 -1.05 -9.04 -1.62
C CYS A 32 -0.65 -8.08 -2.76
N PRO A 33 -0.98 -8.36 -4.03
CA PRO A 33 -1.13 -7.28 -4.99
C PRO A 33 -2.05 -6.25 -4.33
N ALA A 34 -1.51 -5.07 -4.06
CA ALA A 34 -2.29 -3.97 -3.54
C ALA A 34 -3.41 -3.76 -4.56
N LEU A 35 -4.63 -4.17 -4.20
CA LEU A 35 -5.82 -3.66 -4.86
C LEU A 35 -5.69 -2.15 -4.74
N ALA A 36 -5.28 -1.51 -5.82
CA ALA A 36 -5.13 -0.07 -5.86
C ALA A 36 -6.50 0.50 -5.52
N GLY A 37 -6.64 0.97 -4.28
CA GLY A 37 -7.76 1.82 -3.93
C GLY A 37 -7.76 3.01 -4.90
N PRO A 38 -8.91 3.60 -5.22
CA PRO A 38 -8.94 4.75 -6.11
C PRO A 38 -7.97 5.82 -5.59
N CYS A 39 -7.19 6.46 -6.47
CA CYS A 39 -6.35 7.58 -6.06
C CYS A 39 -7.25 8.74 -5.65
N ILE A 40 -7.37 9.00 -4.36
CA ILE A 40 -8.24 10.06 -3.81
C ILE A 40 -7.43 11.34 -3.65
N PRO A 41 -7.84 12.46 -4.28
CA PRO A 41 -7.16 13.73 -4.10
C PRO A 41 -7.42 14.28 -2.68
N PRO A 42 -6.41 14.87 -2.01
CA PRO A 42 -6.63 15.51 -0.72
C PRO A 42 -7.51 16.77 -0.89
N PRO A 43 -8.32 17.12 0.13
CA PRO A 43 -9.12 18.33 0.11
C PRO A 43 -8.21 19.56 0.09
N ARG A 44 -8.66 20.63 -0.58
CA ARG A 44 -7.90 21.89 -0.56
C ARG A 44 -7.94 22.51 0.84
N PRO A 45 -6.80 23.01 1.36
CA PRO A 45 -6.78 23.81 2.57
C PRO A 45 -7.65 25.06 2.45
N PHE A 46 -8.21 25.48 3.58
CA PHE A 46 -8.98 26.71 3.66
C PHE A 46 -8.06 27.94 3.68
N VAL A 47 -8.49 29.02 3.03
CA VAL A 47 -7.80 30.33 3.09
C VAL A 47 -8.83 31.40 3.43
N PRO A 48 -8.73 32.04 4.62
CA PRO A 48 -9.60 33.15 4.99
C PRO A 48 -9.47 34.33 4.02
N ARG A 49 -10.59 35.02 3.75
CA ARG A 49 -10.57 36.26 2.94
C ARG A 49 -10.05 37.47 3.72
N ASP A 50 -10.24 37.50 5.04
CA ASP A 50 -9.75 38.57 5.91
C ASP A 50 -8.28 38.33 6.29
N PRO A 51 -7.35 39.23 5.92
CA PRO A 51 -5.94 39.11 6.28
C PRO A 51 -5.66 39.08 7.78
N LYS A 52 -6.52 39.72 8.60
CA LYS A 52 -6.37 39.71 10.05
C LYS A 52 -6.61 38.31 10.60
N VAL A 53 -7.66 37.65 10.14
CA VAL A 53 -7.97 36.25 10.48
C VAL A 53 -6.86 35.32 9.99
N ALA A 54 -6.34 35.53 8.78
CA ALA A 54 -5.22 34.75 8.27
C ALA A 54 -3.96 34.88 9.13
N THR A 55 -3.69 36.08 9.67
CA THR A 55 -2.54 36.32 10.54
C THR A 55 -2.76 35.72 11.93
N GLU A 56 -3.95 35.87 12.50
CA GLU A 56 -4.33 35.32 13.81
C GLU A 56 -4.20 33.79 13.85
N PHE A 57 -4.60 33.11 12.77
CA PHE A 57 -4.59 31.65 12.68
C PHE A 57 -3.44 31.11 11.81
N MET A 58 -2.37 31.88 11.60
CA MET A 58 -1.28 31.54 10.67
C MET A 58 -0.66 30.17 10.95
N ASP A 59 -0.49 29.79 12.22
CA ASP A 59 0.15 28.52 12.58
C ASP A 59 -0.72 27.32 12.22
N ILE A 60 -2.04 27.41 12.45
CA ILE A 60 -3.00 26.36 12.05
C ILE A 60 -3.07 26.27 10.53
N LEU A 61 -3.19 27.42 9.85
CA LEU A 61 -3.20 27.45 8.39
C LEU A 61 -1.92 26.84 7.81
N ARG A 62 -0.75 27.16 8.36
CA ARG A 62 0.52 26.55 7.92
C ARG A 62 0.48 25.03 8.05
N HIS A 63 0.01 24.53 9.19
CA HIS A 63 -0.09 23.09 9.43
C HIS A 63 -1.02 22.40 8.42
N ASP A 64 -2.18 22.98 8.13
CA ASP A 64 -3.12 22.43 7.12
C ASP A 64 -2.48 22.33 5.73
N PHE A 65 -1.69 23.34 5.34
CA PHE A 65 -0.95 23.31 4.08
C PHE A 65 0.17 22.25 4.09
N GLU A 66 0.90 22.09 5.19
CA GLU A 66 1.92 21.04 5.32
C GLU A 66 1.32 19.63 5.20
N LEU A 67 0.16 19.40 5.83
CA LEU A 67 -0.59 18.15 5.67
C LEU A 67 -1.03 17.94 4.23
N TYR A 68 -1.61 18.97 3.59
CA TYR A 68 -1.99 18.89 2.18
C TYR A 68 -0.80 18.56 1.26
N PHE A 69 0.37 19.18 1.48
CA PHE A 69 1.55 18.90 0.67
C PHE A 69 2.12 17.50 0.88
N ARG A 70 1.97 16.93 2.08
CA ARG A 70 2.30 15.53 2.32
C ARG A 70 1.34 14.62 1.56
N ASP A 71 0.05 14.88 1.68
CA ASP A 71 -0.99 13.99 1.14
C ASP A 71 -1.05 14.07 -0.40
N VAL A 72 -0.76 15.23 -1.00
CA VAL A 72 -0.71 15.37 -2.45
C VAL A 72 0.45 14.59 -3.06
N GLN A 73 1.57 14.42 -2.34
CA GLN A 73 2.67 13.56 -2.79
C GLN A 73 2.27 12.09 -2.79
N VAL A 74 1.53 11.64 -1.77
CA VAL A 74 0.97 10.29 -1.72
C VAL A 74 0.00 10.06 -2.88
N TYR A 75 -0.85 11.06 -3.16
CA TYR A 75 -1.77 11.04 -4.29
C TYR A 75 -1.05 10.96 -5.65
N PHE A 76 0.01 11.74 -5.87
CA PHE A 76 0.79 11.68 -7.11
C PHE A 76 1.48 10.32 -7.29
N ARG A 77 2.07 9.76 -6.23
CA ARG A 77 2.64 8.41 -6.30
C ARG A 77 1.61 7.37 -6.73
N CYS A 78 0.40 7.44 -6.17
CA CYS A 78 -0.70 6.56 -6.58
C CYS A 78 -1.02 6.71 -8.08
N LEU A 79 -1.13 7.94 -8.57
CA LEU A 79 -1.41 8.20 -9.98
C LEU A 79 -0.30 7.68 -10.91
N ASP A 80 0.96 7.81 -10.51
CA ASP A 80 2.10 7.31 -11.29
C ASP A 80 2.12 5.77 -11.34
N GLU A 81 1.78 5.11 -10.23
CA GLU A 81 1.62 3.65 -10.17
C GLU A 81 0.47 3.16 -11.06
N GLU A 82 -0.70 3.80 -10.98
CA GLU A 82 -1.84 3.45 -11.85
C GLU A 82 -1.56 3.74 -13.32
N ARG A 83 -0.85 4.83 -13.60
CA ARG A 83 -0.38 5.12 -14.96
C ARG A 83 0.52 4.00 -15.46
N ALA A 84 1.54 3.61 -14.70
CA ALA A 84 2.47 2.55 -15.10
C ALA A 84 1.74 1.22 -15.36
N ARG A 85 0.82 0.85 -14.47
CA ARG A 85 -0.04 -0.34 -14.62
C ARG A 85 -0.87 -0.27 -15.91
N ALA A 86 -1.58 0.83 -16.15
CA ALA A 86 -2.43 0.99 -17.33
C ALA A 86 -1.62 0.98 -18.64
N PHE A 87 -0.40 1.51 -18.62
CA PHE A 87 0.51 1.44 -19.77
C PHE A 87 0.91 0.00 -20.09
N GLU A 88 1.19 -0.82 -19.07
CA GLU A 88 1.55 -2.22 -19.27
C GLU A 88 0.38 -3.03 -19.84
N GLU A 89 -0.82 -2.86 -19.30
CA GLU A 89 -2.04 -3.49 -19.82
C GLU A 89 -2.29 -3.10 -21.29
N ALA A 90 -2.17 -1.80 -21.62
CA ALA A 90 -2.32 -1.33 -23.00
C ALA A 90 -1.28 -1.94 -23.94
N ARG A 91 -0.04 -2.16 -23.48
CA ARG A 91 1.02 -2.82 -24.26
C ARG A 91 0.64 -4.28 -24.54
N GLU A 92 0.26 -5.03 -23.53
CA GLU A 92 -0.14 -6.44 -23.66
C GLU A 92 -1.32 -6.62 -24.62
N VAL A 93 -2.36 -5.80 -24.45
CA VAL A 93 -3.55 -5.81 -25.32
C VAL A 93 -3.19 -5.44 -26.77
N SER A 94 -2.28 -4.48 -26.97
CA SER A 94 -1.82 -4.09 -28.30
C SER A 94 -1.06 -5.22 -29.00
N GLU A 95 -0.20 -5.94 -28.27
CA GLU A 95 0.52 -7.11 -28.80
C GLU A 95 -0.41 -8.27 -29.14
N GLU A 96 -1.42 -8.51 -28.30
CA GLU A 96 -2.48 -9.48 -28.59
C GLU A 96 -3.24 -9.13 -29.85
N TYR A 97 -3.63 -7.86 -30.01
CA TYR A 97 -4.30 -7.40 -31.20
C TYR A 97 -3.42 -7.52 -32.46
N GLY A 98 -2.12 -7.21 -32.35
CA GLY A 98 -1.16 -7.39 -33.44
C GLY A 98 -1.05 -8.86 -33.89
N ARG A 99 -0.99 -9.80 -32.93
CA ARG A 99 -1.01 -11.24 -33.21
C ARG A 99 -2.30 -11.67 -33.90
N PHE A 100 -3.43 -11.16 -33.44
CA PHE A 100 -4.73 -11.42 -34.05
C PHE A 100 -4.76 -10.96 -35.52
N LEU A 101 -4.34 -9.73 -35.81
CA LEU A 101 -4.26 -9.23 -37.19
C LEU A 101 -3.33 -10.07 -38.07
N GLY A 102 -2.17 -10.48 -37.54
CA GLY A 102 -1.25 -11.37 -38.25
C GLY A 102 -1.84 -12.74 -38.59
N SER A 103 -2.78 -13.24 -37.79
CA SER A 103 -3.50 -14.50 -38.07
C SER A 103 -4.55 -14.36 -39.17
N LEU A 104 -5.11 -13.16 -39.39
CA LEU A 104 -6.10 -12.90 -40.44
C LEU A 104 -5.49 -12.78 -41.84
N HIS A 105 -4.20 -12.44 -41.92
CA HIS A 105 -3.47 -12.27 -43.18
C HIS A 105 -2.73 -13.53 -43.65
N ARG A 106 -3.02 -14.68 -43.05
CA ARG A 106 -2.54 -16.00 -43.47
C ARG A 106 -3.65 -16.78 -44.17
#